data_AF-A0A2J5NXX1-F1
#
_entry.id   AF-A0A2J5NXX1-F1
#
_cell.length_a   1.000
_cell.length_b   1.000
_cell.length_c   1.000
_cell.angle_alpha   90.00
_cell.angle_beta   90.00
_cell.angle_gamma   90.00
#
_symmetry.space_group_name_H-M   'P 1'
#
loop_
_entity.id
_entity.type
_entity.pdbx_description
1 polymer ?
#
loop_
_entity_poly.entity_id
_entity_poly.type
_entity_poly.pdbx_seq_one_letter_code
_entity_poly.pdbx_strand_id
1 'polypeptide(L)' 'VTFMVPALSSVKVPVTEMIKESINRLIFMLDGGDFKFQQIFPGELIERDSMVPGPHA' A
#
# COMPACT_ATOMS: atom_id res chain seq x y z
N VAL A 1 26.07 -3.62 1.92
CA VAL A 1 25.80 -2.69 3.04
C VAL A 1 24.32 -2.73 3.34
N THR A 2 23.94 -3.23 4.50
CA THR A 2 22.54 -3.22 4.96
C THR A 2 22.29 -1.85 5.59
N PHE A 3 21.48 -1.02 4.94
CA PHE A 3 21.28 0.38 5.36
C PHE A 3 20.30 0.52 6.55
N MET A 4 19.64 -0.58 6.96
CA MET A 4 18.72 -0.64 8.09
C MET A 4 18.99 -1.90 8.93
N VAL A 5 19.71 -1.72 10.03
CA VAL A 5 19.94 -2.76 11.05
C VAL A 5 19.40 -2.21 12.37
N PRO A 6 18.35 -2.80 12.97
CA PRO A 6 17.60 -3.97 12.49
C PRO A 6 16.77 -3.69 11.23
N ALA A 7 16.34 -4.75 10.53
CA ALA A 7 15.46 -4.61 9.37
C ALA A 7 14.15 -3.90 9.75
N LEU A 8 13.80 -2.83 9.04
CA LEU A 8 12.71 -1.94 9.42
C LEU A 8 11.33 -2.53 9.09
N SER A 9 10.46 -2.67 10.07
CA SER A 9 9.01 -2.92 9.88
C SER A 9 8.34 -1.72 9.21
N SER A 10 7.50 -1.95 8.20
CA SER A 10 6.89 -0.85 7.44
C SER A 10 5.52 -1.23 6.88
N VAL A 11 4.67 -0.24 6.65
CA VAL A 11 3.38 -0.44 5.98
C VAL A 11 3.61 -0.47 4.47
N LYS A 12 3.30 -1.60 3.85
CA LYS A 12 3.24 -1.76 2.40
C LYS A 12 1.89 -1.26 1.91
N VAL A 13 1.91 -0.16 1.17
CA VAL A 13 0.74 0.38 0.47
C VAL A 13 0.71 -0.20 -0.96
N PRO A 14 -0.44 -0.66 -1.48
CA PRO A 14 -0.56 -1.22 -2.84
C PRO A 14 -0.60 -0.09 -3.90
N VAL A 15 0.48 0.69 -3.97
CA VAL A 15 0.58 1.89 -4.84
C VAL A 15 0.42 1.50 -6.31
N THR A 16 0.94 0.34 -6.71
CA THR A 16 0.81 -0.15 -8.09
C THR A 16 -0.65 -0.31 -8.49
N GLU A 17 -1.47 -0.90 -7.64
CA GLU A 17 -2.90 -1.10 -7.85
C GLU A 17 -3.64 0.24 -7.84
N MET A 18 -3.27 1.16 -6.93
CA MET A 18 -3.83 2.51 -6.89
C MET A 18 -3.60 3.29 -8.19
N ILE A 19 -2.41 3.18 -8.78
CA ILE A 19 -2.08 3.87 -10.05
C ILE A 19 -2.85 3.23 -11.21
N LYS A 20 -2.88 1.90 -11.31
CA LYS A 20 -3.65 1.19 -12.35
C LYS A 20 -5.12 1.59 -12.32
N GLU A 21 -5.70 1.59 -11.12
CA GLU A 21 -7.08 2.01 -10.93
C GLU A 21 -7.26 3.45 -11.38
N SER A 22 -6.42 4.39 -10.91
CA SER A 22 -6.51 5.80 -11.28
C SER A 22 -6.47 6.02 -12.80
N ILE A 23 -5.59 5.31 -13.50
CA ILE A 23 -5.51 5.35 -14.98
C ILE A 23 -6.81 4.82 -15.60
N ASN A 24 -7.31 3.67 -15.14
CA ASN A 24 -8.57 3.10 -15.64
C ASN A 24 -9.74 4.06 -15.44
N ARG A 25 -9.81 4.77 -14.30
CA ARG A 25 -10.85 5.78 -14.05
C ARG A 25 -10.78 6.90 -15.08
N LEU A 26 -9.58 7.42 -15.34
CA LEU A 26 -9.40 8.50 -16.30
C LEU A 26 -9.83 8.07 -17.70
N ILE A 27 -9.45 6.88 -18.15
CA ILE A 27 -9.88 6.32 -19.45
C ILE A 27 -11.41 6.26 -19.51
N PHE A 28 -12.02 5.68 -18.48
CA PHE A 28 -13.46 5.46 -18.46
C PHE A 28 -14.29 6.75 -18.40
N MET A 29 -13.77 7.78 -17.71
CA MET A 29 -14.34 9.14 -17.72
C MET A 29 -14.26 9.78 -19.12
N LEU A 30 -13.19 9.53 -19.88
CA LEU A 30 -13.03 10.04 -21.24
C LEU A 30 -13.94 9.30 -22.24
N ASP A 31 -14.17 8.01 -22.04
CA ASP A 31 -15.00 7.17 -22.90
C ASP A 31 -16.52 7.31 -22.63
N GLY A 32 -16.91 8.11 -21.63
CA GLY A 32 -18.31 8.38 -21.30
C GLY A 32 -19.02 7.24 -20.55
N GLY A 33 -18.28 6.38 -19.85
CA GLY A 33 -18.85 5.28 -19.08
C GLY A 33 -19.42 5.69 -17.71
N ASP A 34 -20.35 4.89 -17.18
CA ASP A 34 -20.95 5.04 -15.84
C ASP A 34 -20.03 4.58 -14.69
N PHE A 35 -19.47 5.53 -13.95
CA PHE A 35 -18.43 5.24 -12.96
C PHE A 35 -19.04 4.58 -11.71
N LYS A 36 -18.65 3.33 -11.41
CA LYS A 36 -19.10 2.61 -10.20
C LYS A 36 -17.99 2.42 -9.17
N PHE A 37 -18.40 2.60 -7.91
CA PHE A 37 -17.74 2.36 -6.61
C PHE A 37 -16.22 2.62 -6.50
N GLN A 38 -15.84 3.49 -5.56
CA GLN A 38 -14.43 3.72 -5.24
C GLN A 38 -13.82 2.47 -4.59
N GLN A 39 -12.92 1.80 -5.30
CA GLN A 39 -12.09 0.74 -4.74
C GLN A 39 -11.23 1.28 -3.58
N ILE A 40 -11.21 0.55 -2.47
CA ILE A 40 -10.40 0.84 -1.28
C ILE A 40 -9.07 0.07 -1.39
N PHE A 41 -7.99 0.73 -0.99
CA PHE A 41 -6.62 0.20 -1.05
C PHE A 41 -6.02 0.11 0.36
N PRO A 42 -6.28 -0.98 1.10
CA PRO A 42 -5.72 -1.15 2.44
C PRO A 42 -4.21 -1.32 2.38
N GLY A 43 -3.50 -0.68 3.31
CA GLY A 43 -2.08 -0.97 3.57
C GLY A 43 -1.93 -2.19 4.48
N GLU A 44 -0.83 -2.91 4.32
CA GLU A 44 -0.49 -4.09 5.12
C GLU A 44 0.79 -3.82 5.92
N LEU A 45 0.79 -4.11 7.22
CA LEU A 45 1.99 -4.02 8.03
C LEU A 45 2.92 -5.20 7.68
N ILE A 46 4.14 -4.89 7.28
CA ILE A 46 5.22 -5.86 7.10
C ILE A 46 6.10 -5.79 8.33
N GLU A 47 5.95 -6.77 9.21
CA GLU A 47 6.78 -6.93 10.40
C GLU A 47 8.18 -7.43 10.02
N ARG A 48 9.18 -6.90 10.71
CA ARG A 48 10.61 -7.21 10.61
C ARG A 48 11.26 -6.99 11.98
N ASP A 49 12.56 -7.25 12.06
CA ASP A 49 13.38 -7.20 13.29
C ASP A 49 13.26 -5.91 14.12
N SER A 50 12.81 -4.80 13.54
CA SER A 50 12.61 -3.54 14.26
C SER A 50 11.31 -3.47 15.08
N MET A 51 10.45 -4.49 15.07
CA MET A 51 9.21 -4.52 15.85
C MET A 51 9.14 -5.80 16.69
N VAL A 52 8.99 -5.65 18.00
CA VAL A 52 8.95 -6.77 18.96
C VAL A 52 7.82 -6.58 19.96
N PRO A 53 7.22 -7.66 20.48
CA PRO A 53 6.25 -7.57 21.59
C PRO A 53 6.91 -6.97 22.84
N GLY A 54 6.21 -6.07 23.54
CA GLY A 54 6.65 -5.61 24.87
C GLY A 54 6.14 -6.53 25.99
N PRO A 55 6.69 -6.50 27.23
CA PRO A 55 7.88 -5.80 27.73
C PRO A 55 9.14 -6.68 27.80
N HIS A 56 10.32 -6.03 27.79
CA HIS A 56 11.57 -6.60 28.30
C HIS A 56 11.65 -6.27 29.80
N ALA A 57 12.03 -7.25 30.61
CA ALA A 57 12.09 -7.17 32.07
C ALA A 57 12.98 -6.02 32.59
#